data_AF-A0A9N9SXQ4-F1
#
_entry.id   AF-A0A9N9SXQ4-F1
#
_cell.length_a   1.000
_cell.length_b   1.000
_cell.length_c   1.000
_cell.angle_alpha   90.00
_cell.angle_beta   90.00
_cell.angle_gamma   90.00
#
_symmetry.space_group_name_H-M   'P 1'
#
loop_
_entity.id
_entity.type
_entity.pdbx_description
1 polymer ?
#
loop_
_entity_poly.entity_id
_entity_poly.type
_entity_poly.pdbx_seq_one_letter_code
_entity_poly.pdbx_strand_id
1 'polypeptide(L)' 'MLPVPSDISDEVFLATSLRCGRVLTAKERHVWRWTGFHFGVDLLMITDDSTISIKRNHRSEFGQLLSLQTTRHVAIR' A
#
# COMPACT_ATOMS: atom_id res chain seq x y z
N MET A 1 5.59 18.39 14.44
CA MET A 1 4.53 17.99 13.48
C MET A 1 5.22 17.15 12.42
N LEU A 2 4.74 15.92 12.13
CA LEU A 2 5.31 15.17 11.01
C LEU A 2 4.95 15.91 9.71
N PRO A 3 5.87 15.98 8.73
CA PRO A 3 5.56 16.59 7.45
C PRO A 3 4.34 15.90 6.83
N VAL A 4 3.49 16.68 6.16
CA VAL A 4 2.42 16.09 5.36
C VAL A 4 3.04 15.21 4.28
N PRO A 5 2.38 14.11 3.85
CA PRO A 5 2.95 13.18 2.87
C PRO A 5 3.54 13.80 1.61
N SER A 6 3.01 14.95 1.17
CA SER A 6 3.46 15.72 0.01
C SER A 6 4.81 16.40 0.19
N ASP A 7 5.24 16.65 1.43
CA ASP A 7 6.40 17.48 1.74
C ASP A 7 7.64 16.62 2.08
N ILE A 8 7.51 15.29 2.00
CA ILE A 8 8.62 14.36 2.21
C ILE A 8 9.54 14.43 0.99
N SER A 9 10.81 14.79 1.23
CA SER A 9 11.83 14.83 0.19
C SER A 9 12.02 13.46 -0.46
N ASP A 10 12.44 13.47 -1.73
CA ASP A 10 12.74 12.25 -2.50
C ASP A 10 13.73 11.36 -1.77
N GLU A 11 14.77 11.96 -1.19
CA GLU A 11 15.80 11.25 -0.42
C GLU A 11 15.18 10.48 0.76
N VAL A 12 14.39 11.16 1.59
CA VAL A 12 13.76 10.53 2.76
C VAL A 12 12.76 9.47 2.31
N PHE A 13 11.91 9.79 1.32
CA PHE A 13 10.94 8.84 0.78
C PHE A 13 11.62 7.57 0.26
N LEU A 14 12.69 7.70 -0.54
CA LEU A 14 13.40 6.58 -1.11
C LEU A 14 14.18 5.77 -0.06
N ALA A 15 14.64 6.41 1.01
CA ALA A 15 15.36 5.76 2.11
C ALA A 15 14.43 5.00 3.06
N THR A 16 13.20 5.46 3.29
CA THR A 16 12.32 4.90 4.33
C THR A 16 11.10 4.16 3.78
N SER A 17 10.89 4.14 2.46
CA SER A 17 9.75 3.46 1.84
C SER A 17 9.87 1.94 1.86
N LEU A 18 8.73 1.26 2.02
CA LEU A 18 8.63 -0.16 1.70
C LEU A 18 8.54 -0.30 0.18
N ARG A 19 9.42 -1.10 -0.41
CA ARG A 19 9.42 -1.37 -1.86
C ARG A 19 8.79 -2.72 -2.13
N CYS A 20 7.72 -2.69 -2.92
CA CYS A 20 6.85 -3.82 -3.18
C CYS A 20 6.67 -3.95 -4.69
N GLY A 21 7.34 -4.91 -5.32
CA GLY A 21 7.24 -5.18 -6.76
C GLY A 21 6.75 -6.60 -7.04
N ARG A 22 6.12 -6.80 -8.21
CA ARG A 22 5.80 -8.12 -8.73
C ARG A 22 6.09 -8.15 -10.23
N VAL A 23 6.79 -9.19 -10.67
CA VAL A 23 6.96 -9.48 -12.09
C VAL A 23 5.79 -10.33 -12.57
N LEU A 24 5.16 -9.92 -13.67
CA LEU A 24 4.05 -10.64 -14.30
C LEU A 24 4.60 -11.36 -15.53
N THR A 25 4.51 -12.69 -15.56
CA THR A 25 5.07 -13.52 -16.62
C THR A 25 4.10 -13.80 -17.75
N ALA A 26 2.81 -13.55 -17.53
CA ALA A 26 1.73 -13.83 -18.46
C ALA A 26 0.85 -12.60 -18.66
N LYS A 27 0.36 -12.45 -19.89
CA LYS A 27 -0.62 -11.44 -20.29
C LYS A 27 -2.03 -11.91 -19.93
N GLU A 28 -2.34 -11.86 -18.65
CA GLU A 28 -3.59 -12.33 -18.09
C GLU A 28 -3.97 -11.51 -16.86
N ARG A 29 -5.15 -11.78 -16.32
CA ARG A 29 -5.61 -11.12 -15.10
C ARG A 29 -4.81 -11.62 -13.90
N HIS A 30 -4.05 -10.74 -13.25
CA HIS A 30 -3.37 -11.03 -12.00
C HIS A 30 -4.07 -10.37 -10.82
N VAL A 31 -4.17 -11.10 -9.71
CA VAL A 31 -4.68 -10.59 -8.44
C VAL A 31 -3.73 -11.00 -7.32
N TRP A 32 -3.28 -10.04 -6.54
CA TRP A 32 -2.48 -10.31 -5.34
C TRP A 32 -2.71 -9.26 -4.28
N ARG A 33 -2.26 -9.57 -3.06
CA ARG A 33 -2.49 -8.74 -1.88
C ARG A 33 -1.18 -8.46 -1.19
N TRP A 34 -0.97 -7.20 -0.83
CA TRP A 34 0.10 -6.78 0.06
C TRP A 34 -0.52 -6.51 1.44
N THR A 35 -0.20 -7.35 2.41
CA THR A 35 -0.67 -7.23 3.79
C THR A 35 0.44 -6.71 4.70
N GLY A 36 0.07 -6.19 5.86
CA GLY A 36 1.03 -6.00 6.95
C GLY A 36 2.00 -4.83 6.80
N PHE A 37 1.72 -3.85 5.93
CA PHE A 37 2.48 -2.60 5.91
C PHE A 37 2.38 -1.93 7.27
N HIS A 38 3.41 -2.10 8.13
CA HIS A 38 3.76 -1.56 9.46
C HIS A 38 2.73 -0.81 10.34
N PHE A 39 1.44 -0.90 10.05
CA PHE A 39 0.43 0.10 10.39
C PHE A 39 -1.00 -0.35 10.05
N GLY A 40 -1.18 -1.58 9.53
CA GLY A 40 -2.50 -2.12 9.19
C GLY A 40 -3.05 -1.67 7.84
N VAL A 41 -2.18 -1.26 6.90
CA VAL A 41 -2.61 -1.04 5.51
C VAL A 41 -2.64 -2.39 4.79
N ASP A 42 -3.70 -2.60 4.02
CA ASP A 42 -3.96 -3.82 3.26
C ASP A 42 -4.42 -3.45 1.86
N LEU A 43 -3.64 -3.85 0.86
CA LEU A 43 -3.82 -3.46 -0.53
C LEU A 43 -4.06 -4.68 -1.40
N LEU A 44 -5.17 -4.66 -2.15
CA LEU A 44 -5.45 -5.58 -3.22
C LEU A 44 -5.02 -4.95 -4.55
N MET A 45 -4.13 -5.64 -5.26
CA MET A 45 -3.66 -5.28 -6.58
C MET A 45 -4.37 -6.17 -7.60
N ILE A 46 -4.96 -5.55 -8.61
CA ILE A 46 -5.64 -6.23 -9.71
C ILE A 46 -5.11 -5.63 -11.00
N THR A 47 -4.76 -6.45 -11.98
CA THR A 47 -4.33 -5.96 -13.29
C THR A 47 -4.79 -6.91 -14.38
N ASP A 48 -5.11 -6.36 -15.55
CA ASP A 48 -5.58 -7.06 -16.75
C ASP A 48 -4.89 -6.50 -18.01
N ASP A 49 -3.57 -6.68 -18.08
CA ASP A 49 -2.63 -6.25 -19.15
C ASP A 49 -2.54 -4.76 -19.48
N SER A 50 -3.64 -4.03 -19.30
CA SER A 50 -3.85 -2.66 -19.72
C SER A 50 -4.15 -1.73 -18.55
N THR A 51 -4.64 -2.29 -17.43
CA THR A 51 -4.94 -1.51 -16.23
C THR A 51 -4.27 -2.09 -14.99
N ILE A 52 -3.96 -1.22 -14.04
CA ILE A 52 -3.62 -1.59 -12.67
C ILE A 52 -4.62 -0.91 -11.75
N SER A 53 -5.35 -1.70 -10.98
CA SER A 53 -6.28 -1.25 -9.95
C SER A 53 -5.71 -1.57 -8.57
N ILE A 54 -5.67 -0.55 -7.72
CA ILE A 54 -5.22 -0.64 -6.33
C ILE A 54 -6.44 -0.38 -5.45
N LYS A 55 -6.80 -1.35 -4.61
CA LYS A 55 -7.93 -1.23 -3.68
C LYS A 55 -7.44 -1.40 -2.25
N ARG A 56 -7.79 -0.44 -1.39
CA ARG A 56 -7.61 -0.61 0.06
C ARG A 56 -8.69 -1.56 0.58
N ASN A 57 -8.29 -2.63 1.23
CA ASN A 57 -9.19 -3.56 1.87
C ASN A 57 -9.30 -3.23 3.35
N HIS A 58 -10.37 -2.55 3.74
CA HIS A 58 -10.64 -2.19 5.13
C HIS A 58 -11.57 -3.23 5.76
N ARG A 59 -11.01 -4.26 6.41
CA ARG A 59 -11.80 -5.22 7.17
C ARG A 59 -12.18 -4.62 8.52
N SER A 60 -13.40 -4.09 8.63
CA SER A 60 -13.96 -3.58 9.89
C SER A 60 -14.12 -4.68 10.95
N GLU A 61 -14.25 -5.93 10.52
CA GLU A 61 -14.57 -7.10 11.38
C GLU A 61 -13.42 -7.53 12.29
N PHE A 62 -12.18 -7.10 12.02
CA PHE A 62 -11.00 -7.43 12.82
C PHE A 62 -10.34 -6.18 13.42
N GLY A 63 -11.15 -5.27 13.96
CA GLY A 63 -10.69 -4.01 14.54
C GLY A 63 -9.56 -4.16 15.58
N GLN A 64 -9.49 -5.29 16.29
CA GLN A 64 -8.43 -5.58 17.27
C GLN A 64 -7.07 -5.95 16.65
N LEU A 65 -7.03 -6.33 15.37
CA LEU A 65 -5.80 -6.54 14.60
C LEU A 65 -5.34 -5.28 13.85
N LEU A 66 -6.13 -4.19 13.93
CA LEU A 66 -5.72 -2.89 13.42
C LEU A 66 -4.76 -2.27 14.44
N SER A 67 -3.70 -1.64 13.93
CA SER A 67 -2.79 -0.87 14.78
C SER A 67 -3.58 0.19 15.56
N LEU A 68 -3.24 0.40 16.85
CA LEU A 68 -3.92 1.32 17.77
C LEU A 68 -4.04 2.76 17.27
N GLN A 69 -3.22 3.13 16.30
CA GLN A 69 -3.31 4.41 15.64
C GLN A 69 -4.53 4.37 14.70
N THR A 70 -5.43 5.35 14.78
CA THR A 70 -6.68 5.38 13.98
C THR A 70 -6.54 6.16 12.67
N THR A 71 -5.50 7.00 12.56
CA THR A 71 -5.21 7.82 11.37
C THR A 71 -3.86 7.43 10.77
N ARG A 72 -3.78 7.28 9.44
CA ARG A 72 -2.51 7.08 8.73
C ARG A 72 -2.34 8.13 7.65
N HIS A 73 -1.14 8.68 7.60
CA HIS A 73 -0.66 9.49 6.49
C HIS A 73 0.18 8.56 5.61
N VAL A 74 -0.18 8.44 4.33
CA VAL A 74 0.49 7.56 3.37
C VAL A 74 1.00 8.42 2.22
N ALA A 75 2.28 8.29 1.89
CA ALA A 75 2.86 8.80 0.65
C ALA A 75 3.03 7.63 -0.32
N ILE A 76 2.65 7.83 -1.58
CA ILE A 76 2.79 6.84 -2.66
C ILE A 76 3.48 7.56 -3.83
N ARG A 77 4.47 6.92 -4.45
CA ARG A 77 5.15 7.37 -5.67
C ARG A 77 5.29 6.22 -6.64
#